data_AF-A0A5N6VCJ1-F1
#
_entry.id   AF-A0A5N6VCJ1-F1
#
_cell.length_a   1.000
_cell.length_b   1.000
_cell.length_c   1.000
_cell.angle_alpha   90.00
_cell.angle_beta   90.00
_cell.angle_gamma   90.00
#
_symmetry.space_group_name_H-M   'P 1'
#
loop_
_entity.id
_entity.type
_entity.pdbx_description
1 polymer ?
#
loop_
_entity_poly.entity_id
_entity_poly.type
_entity_poly.pdbx_seq_one_letter_code
_entity_poly.pdbx_strand_id
1 'polypeptide(L)'
;MVRPEDSLNIDNFTVDAIDGLAPRLEKGNLGLSPAKKAEIKYTTHDALSFLNGEARAAKKTLCNDHAGANGTHTTNNYAQTNGHIEPSGDIQTNGHAHTNSQPQNNGHIETNGHTNGDADTNGNHLTNGHSEVNGHSNVEERSVKSCMADLIAAEKSSSQTSIDEATRHRLISSLHQSAEDLETPFDTVVRYVDAGRQTAMVCIGGDLGIFKSLVESKKPLSAKELAKTTGADPLLVSRIMRYMVASRLVGETGPDQYVASKKTYVFADPRIEHPIRFFHAVSNPAFHALPEFLKETGYRNEIHGSAFQKGLGTELEPYPWLKQHPDILKNFQAAMRLTRDANGVDMIPLDQTVSSEHDGAMFVDIGGNTGHQAGEVLSKYPELADRVIVQDRGEVIKCAPDIKGIQWMEHDFFKIQPVKGAKYYYLRAVLHNWDDASTVQILANIVPAMSADSLVAIDEVVVPDENAHVWPAGLDLQMYSLFSTTERTAAHWDAILDKAGLRAVAVKKYAPVMQSSVIFAAAK
;
A
#
# COMPACT_ATOMS: atom_id res chain seq x y z
N MET A 1 -7.67 -0.31 -45.49
CA MET A 1 -8.82 0.37 -46.10
C MET A 1 -9.96 0.31 -45.08
N VAL A 2 -10.13 1.37 -44.30
CA VAL A 2 -11.26 1.54 -43.38
C VAL A 2 -12.38 2.20 -44.19
N ARG A 3 -13.62 1.73 -44.03
CA ARG A 3 -14.77 2.21 -44.80
C ARG A 3 -15.15 3.64 -44.37
N PRO A 4 -15.43 4.56 -45.32
CA PRO A 4 -15.75 5.97 -45.03
C PRO A 4 -16.98 6.18 -44.12
N GLU A 5 -17.88 5.20 -44.05
CA GLU A 5 -19.10 5.24 -43.22
C GLU A 5 -18.90 5.07 -41.70
N ASP A 6 -17.69 4.71 -41.22
CA ASP A 6 -17.41 4.57 -39.77
C ASP A 6 -16.81 5.85 -39.13
N SER A 7 -16.85 6.98 -39.83
CA SER A 7 -16.46 8.27 -39.27
C SER A 7 -17.66 8.93 -38.56
N LEU A 8 -17.54 9.14 -37.25
CA LEU A 8 -18.47 9.97 -36.47
C LEU A 8 -18.53 11.36 -37.11
N ASN A 9 -19.62 11.60 -37.84
CA ASN A 9 -19.88 12.86 -38.52
C ASN A 9 -20.18 13.96 -37.47
N ILE A 10 -19.16 14.79 -37.21
CA ILE A 10 -19.18 15.84 -36.19
C ILE A 10 -20.15 16.99 -36.54
N ASP A 11 -20.63 17.05 -37.79
CA ASP A 11 -21.48 18.13 -38.30
C ASP A 11 -22.98 17.93 -38.01
N ASN A 12 -23.37 16.79 -37.39
CA ASN A 12 -24.76 16.49 -37.03
C ASN A 12 -25.16 16.85 -35.58
N PHE A 13 -24.31 17.55 -34.83
CA PHE A 13 -24.71 18.14 -33.55
C PHE A 13 -25.52 19.42 -33.79
N THR A 14 -26.83 19.30 -34.00
CA THR A 14 -27.73 20.44 -33.83
C THR A 14 -27.90 20.76 -32.35
N VAL A 15 -28.08 22.05 -32.06
CA VAL A 15 -28.09 22.67 -30.72
C VAL A 15 -29.20 22.13 -29.80
N ASP A 16 -30.08 21.27 -30.28
CA ASP A 16 -31.19 20.67 -29.54
C ASP A 16 -30.83 19.37 -28.78
N ALA A 17 -29.58 18.88 -28.87
CA ALA A 17 -29.12 17.71 -28.12
C ALA A 17 -28.54 18.04 -26.72
N ILE A 18 -28.59 19.31 -26.31
CA ILE A 18 -28.11 19.80 -25.00
C ILE A 18 -29.30 20.38 -24.24
N ASP A 19 -30.28 19.55 -23.88
CA ASP A 19 -31.28 19.94 -22.89
C ASP A 19 -31.69 18.72 -22.06
N GLY A 20 -30.92 18.46 -21.01
CA GLY A 20 -31.16 17.34 -20.09
C GLY A 20 -30.61 17.53 -18.68
N LEU A 21 -30.11 18.73 -18.34
CA LEU A 21 -29.54 19.02 -17.03
C LEU A 21 -29.98 20.39 -16.52
N ALA A 22 -30.84 20.36 -15.48
CA ALA A 22 -31.22 21.40 -14.51
C ALA A 22 -32.73 21.77 -14.51
N PRO A 23 -33.33 22.08 -13.33
CA PRO A 23 -34.48 21.34 -12.81
C PRO A 23 -35.78 22.17 -12.72
N ARG A 24 -36.92 21.54 -13.03
CA ARG A 24 -38.23 22.02 -12.57
C ARG A 24 -38.56 21.40 -11.21
N LEU A 25 -38.26 22.14 -10.14
CA LEU A 25 -38.83 21.93 -8.83
C LEU A 25 -40.31 22.31 -8.86
N GLU A 26 -41.19 21.34 -9.10
CA GLU A 26 -42.60 21.45 -8.74
C GLU A 26 -42.90 20.54 -7.54
N LYS A 27 -43.44 21.16 -6.48
CA LYS A 27 -43.95 20.50 -5.29
C LYS A 27 -45.08 19.52 -5.67
N GLY A 28 -45.00 18.28 -5.22
CA GLY A 28 -46.20 17.45 -5.03
C GLY A 28 -46.02 15.95 -5.19
N ASN A 29 -46.17 15.23 -4.06
CA ASN A 29 -46.64 13.84 -3.94
C ASN A 29 -45.89 12.75 -4.74
N LEU A 30 -44.82 12.22 -4.12
CA LEU A 30 -44.33 10.87 -4.40
C LEU A 30 -45.41 9.86 -3.97
N GLY A 31 -46.13 9.30 -4.94
CA GLY A 31 -47.17 8.28 -4.77
C GLY A 31 -46.64 6.96 -4.23
N LEU A 32 -46.17 6.95 -2.98
CA LEU A 32 -45.80 5.75 -2.23
C LEU A 32 -46.97 5.34 -1.34
N SER A 33 -47.58 4.20 -1.67
CA SER A 33 -48.53 3.53 -0.79
C SER A 33 -47.80 2.98 0.45
N PRO A 34 -48.33 3.11 1.68
CA PRO A 34 -47.73 2.50 2.86
C PRO A 34 -47.72 0.97 2.75
N ALA A 35 -46.61 0.35 3.14
CA ALA A 35 -46.53 -1.11 3.29
C ALA A 35 -47.53 -1.59 4.35
N LYS A 36 -48.34 -2.60 4.04
CA LYS A 36 -49.24 -3.27 4.99
C LYS A 36 -48.41 -3.93 6.09
N LYS A 37 -48.69 -3.60 7.36
CA LYS A 37 -48.16 -4.32 8.53
C LYS A 37 -48.71 -5.75 8.55
N ALA A 38 -47.83 -6.74 8.57
CA ALA A 38 -48.18 -8.08 9.01
C ALA A 38 -48.21 -8.10 10.56
N GLU A 39 -49.31 -8.55 11.14
CA GLU A 39 -49.42 -8.79 12.58
C GLU A 39 -48.62 -10.02 12.97
N ILE A 40 -47.69 -9.86 13.93
CA ILE A 40 -47.07 -10.98 14.65
C ILE A 40 -47.48 -10.83 16.11
N LYS A 41 -48.18 -11.84 16.62
CA LYS A 41 -48.62 -11.93 18.01
C LYS A 41 -47.42 -12.22 18.90
N TYR A 42 -47.19 -11.35 19.90
CA TYR A 42 -46.27 -11.60 20.99
C TYR A 42 -46.96 -12.45 22.05
N THR A 43 -46.31 -13.54 22.46
CA THR A 43 -46.48 -14.09 23.81
C THR A 43 -45.14 -14.11 24.50
N THR A 44 -45.13 -13.40 25.62
CA THR A 44 -44.15 -13.32 26.71
C THR A 44 -43.36 -14.60 26.98
N HIS A 45 -42.07 -14.49 27.30
CA HIS A 45 -41.44 -14.90 28.58
C HIS A 45 -40.00 -14.37 28.62
N ASP A 46 -39.56 -13.91 29.80
CA ASP A 46 -38.20 -13.50 30.12
C ASP A 46 -37.53 -14.54 31.05
N ALA A 47 -36.20 -14.63 30.89
CA ALA A 47 -35.09 -15.08 31.73
C ALA A 47 -35.08 -16.45 32.45
N LEU A 48 -34.03 -17.19 32.08
CA LEU A 48 -33.29 -18.25 32.81
C LEU A 48 -33.84 -19.68 32.78
N SER A 49 -33.32 -20.52 31.86
CA SER A 49 -32.67 -21.83 32.16
C SER A 49 -32.35 -22.63 30.88
N PHE A 50 -31.39 -23.57 31.01
CA PHE A 50 -30.84 -24.53 30.01
C PHE A 50 -29.59 -24.05 29.23
N LEU A 51 -28.41 -23.92 29.87
CA LEU A 51 -27.40 -24.95 30.21
C LEU A 51 -26.62 -25.54 29.01
N ASN A 52 -25.42 -24.95 28.78
CA ASN A 52 -24.15 -25.47 28.25
C ASN A 52 -24.16 -26.74 27.37
N GLY A 53 -24.03 -26.54 26.05
CA GLY A 53 -23.88 -27.61 25.04
C GLY A 53 -22.45 -27.74 24.49
N GLU A 54 -21.45 -28.04 25.32
CA GLU A 54 -20.15 -28.50 24.83
C GLU A 54 -20.16 -30.02 24.66
N ALA A 55 -19.83 -30.52 23.46
CA ALA A 55 -19.59 -31.94 23.22
C ALA A 55 -18.11 -32.17 22.90
N ARG A 56 -17.37 -32.81 23.82
CA ARG A 56 -15.96 -33.21 23.63
C ARG A 56 -15.85 -34.72 23.49
N ALA A 57 -15.28 -35.22 22.39
CA ALA A 57 -15.05 -36.64 22.16
C ALA A 57 -13.55 -36.93 22.02
N ALA A 58 -13.04 -37.88 22.83
CA ALA A 58 -11.60 -38.07 22.98
C ALA A 58 -10.92 -38.93 21.90
N LYS A 59 -11.65 -39.64 21.02
CA LYS A 59 -11.01 -40.57 20.06
C LYS A 59 -11.59 -40.63 18.64
N LYS A 60 -12.91 -40.74 18.44
CA LYS A 60 -13.51 -40.81 17.10
C LYS A 60 -14.99 -40.40 17.17
N THR A 61 -15.44 -39.59 16.22
CA THR A 61 -16.86 -39.28 16.02
C THR A 61 -17.25 -39.78 14.64
N LEU A 62 -18.30 -40.59 14.55
CA LEU A 62 -18.90 -41.05 13.29
C LEU A 62 -20.36 -40.63 13.31
N CYS A 63 -20.77 -39.86 12.32
CA CYS A 63 -22.17 -39.46 12.16
C CYS A 63 -22.60 -39.81 10.73
N ASN A 64 -23.60 -40.67 10.61
CA ASN A 64 -24.25 -41.00 9.36
C ASN A 64 -25.68 -40.46 9.47
N ASP A 65 -26.07 -39.63 8.50
CA ASP A 65 -27.37 -38.98 8.30
C ASP A 65 -27.46 -37.49 8.68
N HIS A 66 -27.86 -37.09 9.90
CA HIS A 66 -27.97 -35.66 10.24
C HIS A 66 -27.65 -35.38 11.72
N ALA A 67 -26.76 -34.40 11.96
CA ALA A 67 -26.49 -33.87 13.29
C ALA A 67 -26.43 -32.33 13.23
N GLY A 68 -27.34 -31.68 13.96
CA GLY A 68 -27.30 -30.24 14.22
C GLY A 68 -26.86 -30.00 15.66
N ALA A 69 -25.82 -29.21 15.86
CA ALA A 69 -25.37 -28.78 17.18
C ALA A 69 -25.07 -27.27 17.14
N ASN A 70 -25.65 -26.51 18.06
CA ASN A 70 -25.32 -25.12 18.28
C ASN A 70 -24.13 -25.04 19.24
N GLY A 71 -22.90 -25.04 18.71
CA GLY A 71 -21.67 -24.91 19.51
C GLY A 71 -20.38 -25.31 18.78
N THR A 72 -19.23 -25.11 19.42
CA THR A 72 -17.89 -25.42 18.89
C THR A 72 -17.59 -26.93 18.93
N HIS A 73 -17.09 -27.49 17.82
CA HIS A 73 -16.72 -28.91 17.73
C HIS A 73 -15.19 -29.09 17.69
N THR A 74 -14.64 -29.80 18.69
CA THR A 74 -13.19 -30.09 18.78
C THR A 74 -12.94 -31.61 18.78
N THR A 75 -12.07 -32.09 17.88
CA THR A 75 -11.62 -33.51 17.88
C THR A 75 -10.11 -33.64 17.67
N ASN A 76 -9.48 -34.61 18.36
CA ASN A 76 -8.01 -34.73 18.45
C ASN A 76 -7.40 -35.87 17.60
N ASN A 77 -8.05 -36.37 16.53
CA ASN A 77 -7.39 -37.38 15.67
C ASN A 77 -8.00 -37.58 14.27
N TYR A 78 -9.29 -37.92 14.17
CA TYR A 78 -9.90 -38.30 12.88
C TYR A 78 -11.40 -37.98 12.86
N ALA A 79 -11.83 -37.15 11.92
CA ALA A 79 -13.24 -36.80 11.70
C ALA A 79 -13.64 -37.24 10.28
N GLN A 80 -14.68 -38.06 10.18
CA GLN A 80 -15.24 -38.52 8.91
C GLN A 80 -16.76 -38.34 8.95
N THR A 81 -17.28 -37.54 8.02
CA THR A 81 -18.69 -37.16 7.94
C THR A 81 -19.21 -37.46 6.54
N ASN A 82 -20.15 -38.40 6.46
CA ASN A 82 -20.88 -38.72 5.23
C ASN A 82 -22.32 -38.21 5.38
N GLY A 83 -22.55 -36.94 5.00
CA GLY A 83 -23.86 -36.26 5.08
C GLY A 83 -23.74 -34.74 5.01
N HIS A 84 -24.89 -34.05 4.92
CA HIS A 84 -24.98 -32.58 4.92
C HIS A 84 -24.90 -32.04 6.35
N ILE A 85 -23.99 -31.09 6.62
CA ILE A 85 -23.78 -30.50 7.95
C ILE A 85 -23.80 -28.97 7.83
N GLU A 86 -24.60 -28.32 8.68
CA GLU A 86 -24.65 -26.86 8.86
C GLU A 86 -24.29 -26.52 10.32
N PRO A 87 -23.00 -26.39 10.66
CA PRO A 87 -22.60 -25.93 11.98
C PRO A 87 -22.63 -24.41 12.03
N SER A 88 -23.21 -23.84 13.09
CA SER A 88 -23.26 -22.38 13.31
C SER A 88 -22.05 -21.84 14.10
N GLY A 89 -20.97 -22.62 14.26
CA GLY A 89 -19.78 -22.27 15.06
C GLY A 89 -18.49 -22.95 14.59
N ASP A 90 -17.35 -22.65 15.22
CA ASP A 90 -16.01 -23.06 14.76
C ASP A 90 -15.74 -24.58 14.85
N ILE A 91 -14.99 -25.10 13.86
CA ILE A 91 -14.52 -26.49 13.82
C ILE A 91 -12.99 -26.49 13.92
N GLN A 92 -12.46 -27.13 14.96
CA GLN A 92 -11.00 -27.32 15.13
C GLN A 92 -10.66 -28.81 15.18
N THR A 93 -9.74 -29.25 14.31
CA THR A 93 -9.26 -30.63 14.29
C THR A 93 -7.74 -30.71 14.27
N ASN A 94 -7.17 -31.51 15.18
CA ASN A 94 -5.74 -31.80 15.22
C ASN A 94 -5.42 -33.15 14.54
N GLY A 95 -5.73 -33.28 13.25
CA GLY A 95 -5.49 -34.50 12.46
C GLY A 95 -6.00 -34.42 11.01
N HIS A 96 -6.27 -35.59 10.39
CA HIS A 96 -6.80 -35.67 9.02
C HIS A 96 -8.34 -35.47 8.98
N ALA A 97 -8.81 -34.63 8.06
CA ALA A 97 -10.22 -34.40 7.78
C ALA A 97 -10.57 -34.87 6.36
N HIS A 98 -11.64 -35.65 6.21
CA HIS A 98 -12.11 -36.12 4.90
C HIS A 98 -13.61 -35.80 4.78
N THR A 99 -13.95 -34.86 3.89
CA THR A 99 -15.31 -34.34 3.70
C THR A 99 -15.76 -34.62 2.26
N ASN A 100 -16.87 -35.35 2.08
CA ASN A 100 -17.33 -35.78 0.76
C ASN A 100 -18.60 -35.05 0.27
N SER A 101 -18.86 -33.82 0.74
CA SER A 101 -19.99 -32.97 0.29
C SER A 101 -19.76 -31.50 0.65
N GLN A 102 -20.37 -30.56 -0.11
CA GLN A 102 -20.28 -29.10 0.04
C GLN A 102 -20.64 -28.65 1.47
N PRO A 103 -19.66 -28.21 2.28
CA PRO A 103 -19.93 -27.61 3.58
C PRO A 103 -20.19 -26.11 3.40
N GLN A 104 -21.31 -25.60 3.91
CA GLN A 104 -21.52 -24.17 4.12
C GLN A 104 -21.18 -23.86 5.58
N ASN A 105 -20.10 -23.10 5.79
CA ASN A 105 -19.67 -22.68 7.14
C ASN A 105 -19.59 -21.15 7.22
N ASN A 106 -20.18 -20.59 8.28
CA ASN A 106 -20.13 -19.16 8.63
C ASN A 106 -19.08 -18.83 9.72
N GLY A 107 -18.21 -19.79 10.10
CA GLY A 107 -17.13 -19.65 11.10
C GLY A 107 -15.72 -19.99 10.58
N HIS A 108 -14.73 -20.01 11.47
CA HIS A 108 -13.31 -20.24 11.15
C HIS A 108 -12.98 -21.75 11.08
N ILE A 109 -12.16 -22.16 10.10
CA ILE A 109 -11.64 -23.53 9.99
C ILE A 109 -10.11 -23.51 10.16
N GLU A 110 -9.58 -24.34 11.05
CA GLU A 110 -8.14 -24.60 11.21
C GLU A 110 -7.89 -26.12 11.14
N THR A 111 -7.05 -26.55 10.20
CA THR A 111 -6.67 -27.96 10.02
C THR A 111 -5.16 -28.13 9.90
N ASN A 112 -4.64 -29.22 10.51
CA ASN A 112 -3.23 -29.61 10.45
C ASN A 112 -3.02 -30.84 9.53
N GLY A 113 -3.59 -30.84 8.32
CA GLY A 113 -3.51 -31.98 7.38
C GLY A 113 -4.12 -31.71 5.99
N HIS A 114 -4.11 -32.73 5.11
CA HIS A 114 -4.61 -32.64 3.73
C HIS A 114 -6.15 -32.52 3.64
N THR A 115 -6.64 -31.58 2.83
CA THR A 115 -8.04 -31.41 2.42
C THR A 115 -8.25 -31.88 0.98
N ASN A 116 -9.35 -32.57 0.69
CA ASN A 116 -9.69 -33.05 -0.66
C ASN A 116 -11.21 -32.92 -0.89
N GLY A 117 -11.62 -32.07 -1.85
CA GLY A 117 -13.03 -31.78 -2.20
C GLY A 117 -13.31 -30.28 -2.43
N ASP A 118 -14.44 -29.95 -3.08
CA ASP A 118 -14.93 -28.58 -3.28
C ASP A 118 -15.41 -27.97 -1.94
N ALA A 119 -14.95 -26.76 -1.60
CA ALA A 119 -15.29 -26.05 -0.37
C ALA A 119 -15.71 -24.60 -0.66
N ASP A 120 -16.94 -24.23 -0.26
CA ASP A 120 -17.42 -22.85 -0.24
C ASP A 120 -17.35 -22.32 1.20
N THR A 121 -16.50 -21.32 1.47
CA THR A 121 -16.35 -20.74 2.82
C THR A 121 -16.55 -19.24 2.78
N ASN A 122 -17.39 -18.72 3.67
CA ASN A 122 -17.66 -17.28 3.80
C ASN A 122 -16.77 -16.59 4.87
N GLY A 123 -15.59 -17.18 5.16
CA GLY A 123 -14.63 -16.75 6.19
C GLY A 123 -13.15 -17.06 5.85
N ASN A 124 -12.21 -16.78 6.75
CA ASN A 124 -10.76 -17.02 6.55
C ASN A 124 -10.41 -18.51 6.60
N HIS A 125 -9.62 -18.99 5.63
CA HIS A 125 -9.08 -20.34 5.58
C HIS A 125 -7.55 -20.30 5.78
N LEU A 126 -7.02 -21.00 6.78
CA LEU A 126 -5.58 -21.10 7.06
C LEU A 126 -5.15 -22.57 7.03
N THR A 127 -4.24 -22.92 6.12
CA THR A 127 -3.62 -24.24 6.03
C THR A 127 -2.10 -24.12 6.16
N ASN A 128 -1.49 -24.90 7.06
CA ASN A 128 -0.04 -25.07 7.13
C ASN A 128 0.35 -26.35 6.39
N GLY A 129 0.51 -26.29 5.05
CA GLY A 129 0.94 -27.42 4.21
C GLY A 129 0.64 -27.27 2.71
N HIS A 130 1.09 -28.25 1.91
CA HIS A 130 0.82 -28.31 0.45
C HIS A 130 -0.68 -28.49 0.17
N SER A 131 -1.23 -27.61 -0.67
CA SER A 131 -2.61 -27.66 -1.17
C SER A 131 -2.59 -27.90 -2.68
N GLU A 132 -3.29 -28.93 -3.15
CA GLU A 132 -3.64 -29.10 -4.58
C GLU A 132 -5.15 -28.89 -4.72
N VAL A 133 -5.55 -27.92 -5.53
CA VAL A 133 -6.97 -27.64 -5.85
C VAL A 133 -7.22 -28.00 -7.31
N ASN A 134 -8.04 -29.02 -7.56
CA ASN A 134 -8.53 -29.36 -8.90
C ASN A 134 -10.02 -28.98 -9.01
N GLY A 135 -10.31 -27.69 -9.23
CA GLY A 135 -11.68 -27.18 -9.39
C GLY A 135 -11.74 -25.66 -9.44
N HIS A 136 -12.73 -25.10 -10.14
CA HIS A 136 -12.91 -23.66 -10.31
C HIS A 136 -13.19 -22.97 -8.97
N SER A 137 -12.37 -21.97 -8.61
CA SER A 137 -12.62 -21.07 -7.48
C SER A 137 -13.64 -19.99 -7.88
N ASN A 138 -14.87 -20.08 -7.36
CA ASN A 138 -15.78 -18.94 -7.35
C ASN A 138 -15.45 -18.06 -6.13
N VAL A 139 -14.94 -16.86 -6.37
CA VAL A 139 -14.83 -15.83 -5.34
C VAL A 139 -16.21 -15.17 -5.22
N GLU A 140 -16.94 -15.39 -4.13
CA GLU A 140 -18.20 -14.66 -3.89
C GLU A 140 -17.90 -13.15 -3.79
N GLU A 141 -18.53 -12.36 -4.67
CA GLU A 141 -18.51 -10.89 -4.62
C GLU A 141 -19.02 -10.42 -3.24
N ARG A 142 -18.18 -9.73 -2.48
CA ARG A 142 -18.62 -9.06 -1.25
C ARG A 142 -19.62 -7.96 -1.59
N SER A 143 -20.86 -8.09 -1.13
CA SER A 143 -21.88 -7.07 -1.36
C SER A 143 -21.54 -5.74 -0.67
N VAL A 144 -21.93 -4.60 -1.25
CA VAL A 144 -21.83 -3.26 -0.62
C VAL A 144 -22.41 -3.22 0.80
N LYS A 145 -23.43 -4.03 1.08
CA LYS A 145 -24.05 -4.14 2.42
C LYS A 145 -23.12 -4.74 3.46
N SER A 146 -22.31 -5.75 3.11
CA SER A 146 -21.36 -6.36 4.06
C SER A 146 -20.20 -5.40 4.35
N CYS A 147 -19.68 -4.72 3.34
CA CYS A 147 -18.64 -3.70 3.54
C CYS A 147 -19.12 -2.52 4.42
N MET A 148 -20.37 -2.06 4.24
CA MET A 148 -20.97 -1.05 5.14
C MET A 148 -21.21 -1.56 6.57
N ALA A 149 -21.56 -2.84 6.74
CA ALA A 149 -21.72 -3.44 8.06
C ALA A 149 -20.38 -3.51 8.82
N ASP A 150 -19.29 -3.87 8.13
CA ASP A 150 -17.93 -3.88 8.70
C ASP A 150 -17.49 -2.48 9.14
N LEU A 151 -17.82 -1.44 8.36
CA LEU A 151 -17.55 -0.04 8.71
C LEU A 151 -18.28 0.39 9.99
N ILE A 152 -19.56 0.05 10.10
CA ILE A 152 -20.38 0.36 11.29
C ILE A 152 -19.89 -0.44 12.50
N ALA A 153 -19.44 -1.68 12.32
CA ALA A 153 -18.88 -2.50 13.39
C ALA A 153 -17.53 -1.95 13.89
N ALA A 154 -16.66 -1.50 12.98
CA ALA A 154 -15.38 -0.86 13.30
C ALA A 154 -15.57 0.50 14.01
N GLU A 155 -16.55 1.30 13.60
CA GLU A 155 -16.91 2.54 14.28
C GLU A 155 -17.45 2.28 15.69
N LYS A 156 -18.26 1.24 15.88
CA LYS A 156 -18.82 0.88 17.19
C LYS A 156 -17.80 0.25 18.16
N SER A 157 -16.76 -0.41 17.66
CA SER A 157 -15.68 -0.94 18.48
C SER A 157 -14.61 0.10 18.84
N SER A 158 -14.63 1.27 18.19
CA SER A 158 -13.73 2.43 18.37
C SER A 158 -13.95 3.19 19.68
N SER A 159 -13.97 2.48 20.81
CA SER A 159 -13.81 3.06 22.16
C SER A 159 -12.35 3.40 22.50
N GLN A 160 -11.40 3.15 21.57
CA GLN A 160 -9.98 3.52 21.68
C GLN A 160 -9.62 4.70 20.76
N THR A 161 -8.77 5.59 21.26
CA THR A 161 -8.44 6.91 20.71
C THR A 161 -7.54 6.93 19.47
N SER A 162 -7.19 5.80 18.84
CA SER A 162 -6.53 5.76 17.53
C SER A 162 -6.59 4.36 16.91
N ILE A 163 -7.07 4.26 15.67
CA ILE A 163 -7.02 3.04 14.85
C ILE A 163 -5.59 2.85 14.34
N ASP A 164 -5.02 1.63 14.43
CA ASP A 164 -3.69 1.33 13.92
C ASP A 164 -3.59 1.44 12.38
N GLU A 165 -2.39 1.62 11.84
CA GLU A 165 -2.15 1.82 10.39
C GLU A 165 -2.71 0.68 9.54
N ALA A 166 -2.52 -0.57 9.95
CA ALA A 166 -2.96 -1.73 9.18
C ALA A 166 -4.49 -1.82 9.12
N THR A 167 -5.17 -1.57 10.25
CA THR A 167 -6.63 -1.49 10.30
C THR A 167 -7.15 -0.30 9.50
N ARG A 168 -6.51 0.87 9.60
CA ARG A 168 -6.86 2.06 8.80
C ARG A 168 -6.75 1.79 7.30
N HIS A 169 -5.68 1.15 6.84
CA HIS A 169 -5.51 0.81 5.42
C HIS A 169 -6.54 -0.21 4.94
N ARG A 170 -6.83 -1.26 5.71
CA ARG A 170 -7.88 -2.22 5.37
C ARG A 170 -9.25 -1.54 5.23
N LEU A 171 -9.61 -0.65 6.15
CA LEU A 171 -10.87 0.11 6.07
C LEU A 171 -10.93 1.01 4.82
N ILE A 172 -9.82 1.69 4.49
CA ILE A 172 -9.74 2.50 3.27
C ILE A 172 -9.91 1.63 2.02
N SER A 173 -9.24 0.48 1.94
CA SER A 173 -9.39 -0.46 0.83
C SER A 173 -10.83 -0.94 0.69
N SER A 174 -11.51 -1.31 1.78
CA SER A 174 -12.92 -1.70 1.75
C SER A 174 -13.86 -0.57 1.32
N LEU A 175 -13.58 0.67 1.73
CA LEU A 175 -14.33 1.85 1.28
C LEU A 175 -14.15 2.12 -0.20
N HIS A 176 -12.93 1.99 -0.72
CA HIS A 176 -12.67 2.12 -2.15
C HIS A 176 -13.39 1.03 -2.94
N GLN A 177 -13.28 -0.23 -2.53
CA GLN A 177 -13.99 -1.33 -3.19
C GLN A 177 -15.50 -1.09 -3.22
N SER A 178 -16.08 -0.70 -2.07
CA SER A 178 -17.53 -0.40 -2.00
C SER A 178 -17.94 0.76 -2.91
N ALA A 179 -17.07 1.74 -3.09
CA ALA A 179 -17.33 2.85 -4.02
C ALA A 179 -17.27 2.35 -5.47
N GLU A 180 -16.28 1.52 -5.82
CA GLU A 180 -16.12 0.93 -7.15
C GLU A 180 -17.28 0.00 -7.51
N ASP A 181 -17.78 -0.81 -6.58
CA ASP A 181 -18.94 -1.70 -6.77
C ASP A 181 -20.25 -0.92 -7.05
N LEU A 182 -20.32 0.35 -6.64
CA LEU A 182 -21.46 1.24 -6.87
C LEU A 182 -21.34 2.03 -8.18
N GLU A 183 -20.17 2.06 -8.81
CA GLU A 183 -19.96 2.84 -10.04
C GLU A 183 -20.78 2.27 -11.20
N THR A 184 -21.47 3.15 -11.93
CA THR A 184 -21.86 2.81 -13.29
C THR A 184 -20.64 2.84 -14.21
N PRO A 185 -20.70 2.24 -15.41
CA PRO A 185 -19.61 2.36 -16.38
C PRO A 185 -19.19 3.81 -16.68
N PHE A 186 -20.14 4.75 -16.65
CA PHE A 186 -19.84 6.17 -16.82
C PHE A 186 -19.10 6.75 -15.61
N ASP A 187 -19.49 6.39 -14.39
CA ASP A 187 -18.83 6.87 -13.17
C ASP A 187 -17.38 6.40 -13.12
N THR A 188 -17.11 5.16 -13.54
CA THR A 188 -15.74 4.64 -13.69
C THR A 188 -14.94 5.49 -14.68
N VAL A 189 -15.49 5.80 -15.86
CA VAL A 189 -14.81 6.69 -16.83
C VAL A 189 -14.51 8.05 -16.21
N VAL A 190 -15.48 8.65 -15.50
CA VAL A 190 -15.30 9.94 -14.83
C VAL A 190 -14.17 9.88 -13.80
N ARG A 191 -14.09 8.81 -13.00
CA ARG A 191 -13.02 8.62 -12.01
C ARG A 191 -11.63 8.56 -12.65
N TYR A 192 -11.46 7.78 -13.72
CA TYR A 192 -10.17 7.68 -14.41
C TYR A 192 -9.79 8.98 -15.12
N VAL A 193 -10.77 9.69 -15.69
CA VAL A 193 -10.56 11.01 -16.29
C VAL A 193 -10.18 12.06 -15.23
N ASP A 194 -10.66 11.92 -14.00
CA ASP A 194 -10.30 12.81 -12.89
C ASP A 194 -8.93 12.53 -12.27
N ALA A 195 -8.47 11.28 -12.29
CA ALA A 195 -7.26 10.83 -11.58
C ALA A 195 -6.03 11.73 -11.83
N GLY A 196 -5.76 12.12 -13.08
CA GLY A 196 -4.62 12.98 -13.42
C GLY A 196 -4.77 14.45 -12.98
N ARG A 197 -6.00 14.94 -12.79
CA ARG A 197 -6.28 16.36 -12.49
C ARG A 197 -5.88 16.73 -11.08
N GLN A 198 -6.09 15.83 -10.10
CA GLN A 198 -5.81 16.13 -8.70
C GLN A 198 -4.32 16.44 -8.47
N THR A 199 -3.42 15.67 -9.06
CA THR A 199 -1.97 15.90 -8.99
C THR A 199 -1.57 17.25 -9.59
N ALA A 200 -2.14 17.61 -10.75
CA ALA A 200 -1.89 18.91 -11.36
C ALA A 200 -2.37 20.06 -10.47
N MET A 201 -3.51 19.89 -9.79
CA MET A 201 -4.02 20.91 -8.86
C MET A 201 -3.15 21.06 -7.62
N VAL A 202 -2.55 19.98 -7.10
CA VAL A 202 -1.58 20.10 -6.01
C VAL A 202 -0.38 20.94 -6.45
N CYS A 203 0.17 20.69 -7.64
CA CYS A 203 1.30 21.48 -8.16
C CYS A 203 0.93 22.96 -8.35
N ILE A 204 -0.20 23.24 -9.01
CA ILE A 204 -0.69 24.61 -9.24
C ILE A 204 -0.99 25.31 -7.91
N GLY A 205 -1.59 24.60 -6.96
CA GLY A 205 -1.91 25.13 -5.63
C GLY A 205 -0.66 25.52 -4.84
N GLY A 206 0.41 24.73 -4.96
CA GLY A 206 1.72 25.07 -4.42
C GLY A 206 2.35 26.28 -5.12
N ASP A 207 2.35 26.31 -6.46
CA ASP A 207 2.95 27.39 -7.26
C ASP A 207 2.28 28.75 -7.00
N LEU A 208 0.95 28.73 -6.85
CA LEU A 208 0.16 29.92 -6.53
C LEU A 208 0.20 30.27 -5.04
N GLY A 209 0.81 29.44 -4.19
CA GLY A 209 0.85 29.63 -2.74
C GLY A 209 -0.54 29.53 -2.08
N ILE A 210 -1.50 28.85 -2.71
CA ILE A 210 -2.89 28.74 -2.25
C ILE A 210 -2.95 28.01 -0.91
N PHE A 211 -2.33 26.83 -0.79
CA PHE A 211 -2.42 26.02 0.42
C PHE A 211 -1.85 26.75 1.63
N LYS A 212 -0.65 27.34 1.46
CA LYS A 212 0.00 28.15 2.50
C LYS A 212 -0.85 29.35 2.90
N SER A 213 -1.35 30.13 1.94
CA SER A 213 -2.16 31.33 2.20
C SER A 213 -3.44 31.00 2.98
N LEU A 214 -4.10 29.90 2.65
CA LEU A 214 -5.32 29.47 3.34
C LEU A 214 -5.06 28.97 4.76
N VAL A 215 -3.94 28.26 4.99
CA VAL A 215 -3.53 27.79 6.32
C VAL A 215 -3.13 28.94 7.24
N GLU A 216 -2.45 29.95 6.71
CA GLU A 216 -2.00 31.12 7.49
C GLU A 216 -3.13 32.12 7.77
N SER A 217 -4.22 32.08 6.99
CA SER A 217 -5.32 33.03 7.13
C SER A 217 -6.27 32.68 8.27
N LYS A 218 -6.66 33.70 9.04
CA LYS A 218 -7.70 33.60 10.09
C LYS A 218 -9.11 33.85 9.58
N LYS A 219 -9.27 34.22 8.31
CA LYS A 219 -10.54 34.54 7.67
C LYS A 219 -10.63 33.86 6.30
N PRO A 220 -11.83 33.66 5.74
CA PRO A 220 -11.95 33.22 4.35
C PRO A 220 -11.25 34.18 3.39
N LEU A 221 -10.67 33.63 2.32
CA LEU A 221 -9.99 34.39 1.26
C LEU A 221 -10.76 34.28 -0.05
N SER A 222 -10.82 35.38 -0.78
CA SER A 222 -11.35 35.41 -2.16
C SER A 222 -10.32 34.98 -3.20
N ALA A 223 -10.76 34.62 -4.40
CA ALA A 223 -9.84 34.33 -5.51
C ALA A 223 -8.95 35.54 -5.83
N LYS A 224 -9.49 36.76 -5.72
CA LYS A 224 -8.73 38.00 -5.88
C LYS A 224 -7.65 38.17 -4.83
N GLU A 225 -7.89 37.78 -3.58
CA GLU A 225 -6.87 37.84 -2.52
C GLU A 225 -5.78 36.77 -2.74
N LEU A 226 -6.16 35.54 -3.09
CA LEU A 226 -5.23 34.45 -3.40
C LEU A 226 -4.34 34.76 -4.60
N ALA A 227 -4.86 35.48 -5.59
CA ALA A 227 -4.12 35.90 -6.78
C ALA A 227 -3.03 36.96 -6.52
N LYS A 228 -3.12 37.73 -5.42
CA LYS A 228 -2.24 38.91 -5.21
C LYS A 228 -0.76 38.56 -5.16
N THR A 229 -0.42 37.44 -4.53
CA THR A 229 0.98 37.08 -4.26
C THR A 229 1.74 36.74 -5.53
N THR A 230 1.07 36.14 -6.52
CA THR A 230 1.69 35.69 -7.78
C THR A 230 1.33 36.56 -8.98
N GLY A 231 0.37 37.46 -8.84
CA GLY A 231 -0.14 38.27 -9.96
C GLY A 231 -1.00 37.47 -10.94
N ALA A 232 -1.48 36.28 -10.56
CA ALA A 232 -2.35 35.47 -11.38
C ALA A 232 -3.69 36.18 -11.68
N ASP A 233 -4.37 35.82 -12.77
CA ASP A 233 -5.71 36.31 -13.06
C ASP A 233 -6.72 35.79 -12.02
N PRO A 234 -7.43 36.65 -11.27
CA PRO A 234 -8.45 36.23 -10.31
C PRO A 234 -9.53 35.31 -10.89
N LEU A 235 -9.89 35.48 -12.17
CA LEU A 235 -10.86 34.61 -12.83
C LEU A 235 -10.30 33.20 -13.03
N LEU A 236 -9.01 33.08 -13.38
CA LEU A 236 -8.32 31.80 -13.46
C LEU A 236 -8.23 31.15 -12.09
N VAL A 237 -7.84 31.91 -11.05
CA VAL A 237 -7.80 31.40 -9.67
C VAL A 237 -9.18 30.91 -9.25
N SER A 238 -10.25 31.65 -9.52
CA SER A 238 -11.63 31.21 -9.24
C SER A 238 -12.00 29.88 -9.93
N ARG A 239 -11.54 29.66 -11.17
CA ARG A 239 -11.74 28.37 -11.88
C ARG A 239 -10.99 27.22 -11.20
N ILE A 240 -9.74 27.46 -10.79
CA ILE A 240 -8.92 26.48 -10.06
C ILE A 240 -9.57 26.15 -8.71
N MET A 241 -9.98 27.17 -7.96
CA MET A 241 -10.59 27.00 -6.64
C MET A 241 -11.88 26.20 -6.70
N ARG A 242 -12.72 26.39 -7.72
CA ARG A 242 -13.94 25.57 -7.92
C ARG A 242 -13.63 24.07 -7.96
N TYR A 243 -12.60 23.66 -8.70
CA TYR A 243 -12.21 22.25 -8.74
C TYR A 243 -11.57 21.81 -7.41
N MET A 244 -10.71 22.63 -6.80
CA MET A 244 -10.09 22.31 -5.51
C MET A 244 -11.13 22.12 -4.39
N VAL A 245 -12.21 22.89 -4.40
CA VAL A 245 -13.35 22.73 -3.47
C VAL A 245 -14.05 21.40 -3.75
N ALA A 246 -14.41 21.11 -5.01
CA ALA A 246 -15.10 19.89 -5.39
C ALA A 246 -14.30 18.61 -5.05
N SER A 247 -12.97 18.65 -5.22
CA SER A 247 -12.03 17.58 -4.86
C SER A 247 -11.59 17.59 -3.38
N ARG A 248 -12.16 18.51 -2.59
CA ARG A 248 -11.93 18.68 -1.14
C ARG A 248 -10.49 19.02 -0.76
N LEU A 249 -9.69 19.51 -1.72
CA LEU A 249 -8.34 20.04 -1.48
C LEU A 249 -8.39 21.33 -0.64
N VAL A 250 -9.48 22.09 -0.75
CA VAL A 250 -9.78 23.31 0.02
C VAL A 250 -11.26 23.33 0.42
N GLY A 251 -11.62 24.15 1.41
CA GLY A 251 -13.01 24.37 1.83
C GLY A 251 -13.60 25.65 1.25
N GLU A 252 -14.93 25.74 1.24
CA GLU A 252 -15.69 26.92 0.81
C GLU A 252 -16.76 27.25 1.86
N THR A 253 -16.87 28.53 2.22
CA THR A 253 -17.82 29.03 3.24
C THR A 253 -18.92 29.91 2.64
N GLY A 254 -18.79 30.27 1.37
CA GLY A 254 -19.72 31.10 0.62
C GLY A 254 -19.15 31.42 -0.76
N PRO A 255 -19.91 32.12 -1.61
CA PRO A 255 -19.48 32.47 -2.96
C PRO A 255 -18.13 33.21 -2.95
N ASP A 256 -17.12 32.63 -3.60
CA ASP A 256 -15.75 33.16 -3.64
C ASP A 256 -15.14 33.41 -2.25
N GLN A 257 -15.40 32.50 -1.30
CA GLN A 257 -14.85 32.56 0.07
C GLN A 257 -14.30 31.21 0.49
N TYR A 258 -12.97 31.04 0.33
CA TYR A 258 -12.27 29.78 0.55
C TYR A 258 -11.56 29.74 1.90
N VAL A 259 -11.50 28.54 2.50
CA VAL A 259 -10.85 28.27 3.78
C VAL A 259 -10.01 26.99 3.70
N ALA A 260 -9.08 26.79 4.63
CA ALA A 260 -8.32 25.55 4.72
C ALA A 260 -9.23 24.36 5.09
N SER A 261 -9.06 23.23 4.40
CA SER A 261 -9.59 21.92 4.76
C SER A 261 -8.46 21.03 5.33
N LYS A 262 -8.79 19.81 5.81
CA LYS A 262 -7.79 18.84 6.24
C LYS A 262 -6.69 18.60 5.19
N LYS A 263 -7.05 18.48 3.91
CA LYS A 263 -6.08 18.28 2.81
C LYS A 263 -5.25 19.54 2.54
N THR A 264 -5.80 20.73 2.76
CA THR A 264 -5.05 21.99 2.62
C THR A 264 -3.85 22.02 3.57
N TYR A 265 -4.03 21.60 4.83
CA TYR A 265 -2.91 21.51 5.79
C TYR A 265 -1.84 20.50 5.35
N VAL A 266 -2.26 19.37 4.76
CA VAL A 266 -1.34 18.36 4.24
C VAL A 266 -0.48 18.93 3.12
N PHE A 267 -1.09 19.58 2.12
CA PHE A 267 -0.36 20.11 0.96
C PHE A 267 0.28 21.49 1.19
N ALA A 268 0.02 22.13 2.34
CA ALA A 268 0.79 23.29 2.77
C ALA A 268 2.17 22.91 3.34
N ASP A 269 2.36 21.63 3.70
CA ASP A 269 3.66 21.11 4.15
C ASP A 269 4.54 20.72 2.95
N PRO A 270 5.68 21.40 2.73
CA PRO A 270 6.59 21.08 1.63
C PRO A 270 7.13 19.64 1.69
N ARG A 271 7.14 19.01 2.88
CA ARG A 271 7.58 17.62 3.04
C ARG A 271 6.63 16.62 2.37
N ILE A 272 5.36 16.99 2.21
CA ILE A 272 4.34 16.15 1.54
C ILE A 272 4.10 16.63 0.12
N GLU A 273 4.16 17.94 -0.13
CA GLU A 273 3.89 18.52 -1.44
C GLU A 273 5.00 18.27 -2.47
N HIS A 274 6.28 18.39 -2.08
CA HIS A 274 7.41 18.16 -2.99
C HIS A 274 7.44 16.73 -3.57
N PRO A 275 7.20 15.64 -2.81
CA PRO A 275 7.06 14.30 -3.39
C PRO A 275 6.04 14.22 -4.53
N ILE A 276 4.88 14.89 -4.40
CA ILE A 276 3.85 14.91 -5.46
C ILE A 276 4.38 15.59 -6.72
N ARG A 277 5.20 16.64 -6.58
CA ARG A 277 5.87 17.29 -7.71
C ARG A 277 6.88 16.38 -8.39
N PHE A 278 7.60 15.54 -7.65
CA PHE A 278 8.48 14.54 -8.25
C PHE A 278 7.68 13.54 -9.09
N PHE A 279 6.61 12.96 -8.54
CA PHE A 279 5.75 12.04 -9.29
C PHE A 279 5.13 12.73 -10.52
N HIS A 280 4.69 13.98 -10.39
CA HIS A 280 4.16 14.76 -11.51
C HIS A 280 5.20 14.99 -12.62
N ALA A 281 6.44 15.33 -12.26
CA ALA A 281 7.49 15.72 -13.20
C ALA A 281 8.24 14.53 -13.81
N VAL A 282 8.21 13.35 -13.17
CA VAL A 282 9.03 12.19 -13.57
C VAL A 282 8.19 10.95 -13.80
N SER A 283 7.50 10.47 -12.76
CA SER A 283 6.76 9.21 -12.85
C SER A 283 5.56 9.30 -13.81
N ASN A 284 4.76 10.36 -13.73
CA ASN A 284 3.58 10.50 -14.57
C ASN A 284 3.93 10.57 -16.07
N PRO A 285 4.95 11.35 -16.52
CA PRO A 285 5.44 11.28 -17.90
C PRO A 285 5.85 9.87 -18.33
N ALA A 286 6.57 9.12 -17.48
CA ALA A 286 6.95 7.75 -17.78
C ALA A 286 5.72 6.84 -17.94
N PHE A 287 4.75 6.91 -17.01
CA PHE A 287 3.51 6.12 -17.09
C PHE A 287 2.62 6.51 -18.28
N HIS A 288 2.60 7.78 -18.68
CA HIS A 288 1.91 8.20 -19.91
C HIS A 288 2.57 7.64 -21.17
N ALA A 289 3.90 7.50 -21.18
CA ALA A 289 4.66 6.94 -22.29
C ALA A 289 4.66 5.39 -22.30
N LEU A 290 4.41 4.75 -21.16
CA LEU A 290 4.51 3.31 -20.96
C LEU A 290 3.69 2.48 -21.98
N PRO A 291 2.43 2.80 -22.33
CA PRO A 291 1.67 2.01 -23.29
C PRO A 291 2.31 1.98 -24.69
N GLU A 292 2.86 3.12 -25.14
CA GLU A 292 3.53 3.21 -26.44
C GLU A 292 4.89 2.52 -26.39
N PHE A 293 5.66 2.71 -25.32
CA PHE A 293 6.93 2.00 -25.09
C PHE A 293 6.74 0.48 -25.14
N LEU A 294 5.76 -0.06 -24.41
CA LEU A 294 5.48 -1.50 -24.40
C LEU A 294 5.04 -2.01 -25.78
N LYS A 295 4.30 -1.22 -26.54
CA LYS A 295 3.94 -1.58 -27.92
C LYS A 295 5.17 -1.66 -28.82
N GLU A 296 6.11 -0.72 -28.68
CA GLU A 296 7.36 -0.67 -29.46
C GLU A 296 8.29 -1.84 -29.13
N THR A 297 8.34 -2.27 -27.86
CA THR A 297 9.15 -3.41 -27.41
C THR A 297 8.47 -4.77 -27.64
N GLY A 298 7.24 -4.77 -28.16
CA GLY A 298 6.46 -5.99 -28.35
C GLY A 298 6.07 -6.67 -27.03
N TYR A 299 5.81 -5.86 -25.99
CA TYR A 299 5.47 -6.28 -24.63
C TYR A 299 6.50 -7.22 -24.01
N ARG A 300 7.77 -7.03 -24.35
CA ARG A 300 8.89 -7.71 -23.69
C ARG A 300 9.23 -6.99 -22.38
N ASN A 301 9.67 -7.77 -21.40
CA ASN A 301 10.27 -7.25 -20.19
C ASN A 301 11.67 -6.73 -20.53
N GLU A 302 11.78 -5.45 -20.89
CA GLU A 302 13.05 -4.86 -21.31
C GLU A 302 13.91 -4.45 -20.13
N ILE A 303 15.20 -4.79 -20.23
CA ILE A 303 16.23 -4.48 -19.21
C ILE A 303 17.18 -3.36 -19.67
N HIS A 304 16.98 -2.85 -20.89
CA HIS A 304 17.82 -1.82 -21.51
C HIS A 304 16.95 -0.70 -22.07
N GLY A 305 16.83 0.39 -21.31
CA GLY A 305 15.93 1.50 -21.60
C GLY A 305 14.53 1.27 -21.00
N SER A 306 13.89 2.37 -20.59
CA SER A 306 12.61 2.36 -19.88
C SER A 306 11.64 3.41 -20.44
N ALA A 307 10.40 3.39 -19.96
CA ALA A 307 9.41 4.39 -20.32
C ALA A 307 9.78 5.81 -19.84
N PHE A 308 10.70 5.95 -18.87
CA PHE A 308 11.27 7.23 -18.43
C PHE A 308 11.92 8.00 -19.57
N GLN A 309 12.82 7.36 -20.32
CA GLN A 309 13.54 7.98 -21.43
C GLN A 309 12.56 8.56 -22.46
N LYS A 310 11.54 7.78 -22.81
CA LYS A 310 10.49 8.18 -23.74
C LYS A 310 9.62 9.32 -23.17
N GLY A 311 9.16 9.18 -21.92
CA GLY A 311 8.28 10.15 -21.27
C GLY A 311 8.91 11.51 -21.04
N LEU A 312 10.23 11.56 -20.81
CA LEU A 312 10.97 12.80 -20.57
C LEU A 312 11.79 13.28 -21.77
N GLY A 313 11.80 12.52 -22.87
CA GLY A 313 12.56 12.85 -24.07
C GLY A 313 14.06 12.94 -23.81
N THR A 314 14.63 11.93 -23.14
CA THR A 314 16.04 11.88 -22.75
C THR A 314 16.67 10.53 -23.03
N GLU A 315 17.97 10.51 -23.29
CA GLU A 315 18.79 9.29 -23.42
C GLU A 315 19.50 8.93 -22.10
N LEU A 316 19.33 9.75 -21.05
CA LEU A 316 19.96 9.54 -19.76
C LEU A 316 19.16 8.57 -18.89
N GLU A 317 19.87 7.81 -18.07
CA GLU A 317 19.27 7.07 -16.96
C GLU A 317 18.78 8.02 -15.85
N PRO A 318 17.87 7.57 -14.96
CA PRO A 318 17.21 8.46 -13.99
C PRO A 318 18.14 9.28 -13.11
N TYR A 319 19.18 8.68 -12.53
CA TYR A 319 20.10 9.40 -11.63
C TYR A 319 20.97 10.44 -12.34
N PRO A 320 21.64 10.13 -13.47
CA PRO A 320 22.30 11.15 -14.29
C PRO A 320 21.38 12.29 -14.72
N TRP A 321 20.13 11.98 -15.10
CA TRP A 321 19.14 12.98 -15.46
C TRP A 321 18.77 13.87 -14.27
N LEU A 322 18.43 13.29 -13.11
CA LEU A 322 18.10 14.06 -11.90
C LEU A 322 19.22 15.02 -11.48
N LYS A 323 20.49 14.64 -11.68
CA LYS A 323 21.65 15.51 -11.41
C LYS A 323 21.66 16.78 -12.27
N GLN A 324 21.08 16.73 -13.47
CA GLN A 324 20.93 17.91 -14.35
C GLN A 324 19.69 18.76 -13.98
N HIS A 325 18.81 18.25 -13.13
CA HIS A 325 17.56 18.89 -12.72
C HIS A 325 17.50 19.05 -11.19
N PRO A 326 18.30 19.96 -10.59
CA PRO A 326 18.48 20.06 -9.14
C PRO A 326 17.17 20.34 -8.36
N ASP A 327 16.23 21.07 -8.94
CA ASP A 327 14.91 21.31 -8.31
C ASP A 327 14.08 20.02 -8.21
N ILE A 328 14.16 19.16 -9.23
CA ILE A 328 13.48 17.85 -9.23
C ILE A 328 14.21 16.88 -8.30
N LEU A 329 15.55 16.92 -8.28
CA LEU A 329 16.34 16.14 -7.33
C LEU A 329 15.97 16.47 -5.88
N LYS A 330 15.73 17.74 -5.55
CA LYS A 330 15.23 18.15 -4.23
C LYS A 330 13.85 17.54 -3.92
N ASN A 331 12.96 17.49 -4.91
CA ASN A 331 11.64 16.87 -4.76
C ASN A 331 11.74 15.35 -4.57
N PHE A 332 12.63 14.69 -5.31
CA PHE A 332 12.96 13.27 -5.15
C PHE A 332 13.49 12.98 -3.74
N GLN A 333 14.45 13.77 -3.25
CA GLN A 333 14.98 13.65 -1.90
C GLN A 333 13.91 13.84 -0.82
N ALA A 334 12.92 14.71 -1.06
CA ALA A 334 11.77 14.84 -0.16
C ALA A 334 10.89 13.58 -0.17
N ALA A 335 10.68 12.94 -1.32
CA ALA A 335 9.95 11.67 -1.41
C ALA A 335 10.63 10.56 -0.60
N MET A 336 11.97 10.49 -0.64
CA MET A 336 12.75 9.53 0.15
C MET A 336 12.67 9.76 1.67
N ARG A 337 12.22 10.95 2.10
CA ARG A 337 12.06 11.32 3.53
C ARG A 337 10.65 11.14 4.06
N LEU A 338 9.71 10.66 3.25
CA LEU A 338 8.34 10.44 3.73
C LEU A 338 8.34 9.41 4.86
N THR A 339 8.08 9.91 6.07
CA THR A 339 7.97 9.11 7.29
C THR A 339 6.71 8.25 7.22
N ARG A 340 6.86 6.98 7.59
CA ARG A 340 5.75 6.03 7.75
C ARG A 340 5.44 5.87 9.24
N ASP A 341 4.21 5.46 9.58
CA ASP A 341 3.83 5.25 10.98
C ASP A 341 4.69 4.14 11.63
N ALA A 342 5.06 3.12 10.84
CA ALA A 342 6.06 2.12 11.20
C ALA A 342 7.31 2.20 10.30
N ASN A 343 8.49 2.03 10.88
CA ASN A 343 9.77 2.09 10.18
C ASN A 343 10.56 0.76 10.30
N GLY A 344 11.29 0.36 9.27
CA GLY A 344 12.12 -0.85 9.33
C GLY A 344 13.25 -0.77 10.36
N VAL A 345 13.73 0.42 10.73
CA VAL A 345 14.70 0.54 11.84
C VAL A 345 14.13 0.07 13.18
N ASP A 346 12.81 0.10 13.38
CA ASP A 346 12.15 -0.47 14.57
C ASP A 346 12.27 -1.99 14.65
N MET A 347 12.52 -2.64 13.51
CA MET A 347 12.65 -4.09 13.43
C MET A 347 14.07 -4.55 13.80
N ILE A 348 15.03 -3.62 13.89
CA ILE A 348 16.45 -3.88 14.10
C ILE A 348 16.77 -3.78 15.60
N PRO A 349 17.19 -4.87 16.25
CA PRO A 349 17.58 -4.84 17.65
C PRO A 349 18.87 -4.02 17.85
N LEU A 350 18.74 -2.85 18.50
CA LEU A 350 19.85 -1.92 18.74
C LEU A 350 19.98 -1.52 20.22
N ASP A 351 19.26 -2.21 21.11
CA ASP A 351 19.30 -1.92 22.54
C ASP A 351 20.66 -2.19 23.20
N GLN A 352 20.79 -1.77 24.46
CA GLN A 352 22.03 -1.89 25.25
C GLN A 352 22.53 -3.33 25.39
N THR A 353 21.64 -4.32 25.37
CA THR A 353 22.03 -5.73 25.46
C THR A 353 22.83 -6.12 24.23
N VAL A 354 22.31 -5.79 23.05
CA VAL A 354 22.97 -6.10 21.77
C VAL A 354 24.24 -5.25 21.57
N SER A 355 24.16 -3.96 21.89
CA SER A 355 25.25 -3.03 21.61
C SER A 355 26.43 -3.10 22.56
N SER A 356 26.25 -3.60 23.79
CA SER A 356 27.34 -3.83 24.75
C SER A 356 28.16 -5.09 24.47
N GLU A 357 27.58 -6.06 23.75
CA GLU A 357 28.23 -7.31 23.36
C GLU A 357 28.99 -7.22 22.02
N HIS A 358 28.86 -6.11 21.30
CA HIS A 358 29.50 -5.90 20.02
C HIS A 358 30.48 -4.72 20.11
N ASP A 359 31.70 -4.90 19.62
CA ASP A 359 32.68 -3.83 19.51
C ASP A 359 32.69 -3.25 18.09
N GLY A 360 32.72 -1.93 17.95
CA GLY A 360 32.79 -1.26 16.64
C GLY A 360 31.44 -0.75 16.11
N ALA A 361 31.30 -0.68 14.79
CA ALA A 361 30.14 -0.08 14.12
C ALA A 361 28.87 -0.92 14.33
N MET A 362 27.82 -0.30 14.89
CA MET A 362 26.54 -0.98 15.11
C MET A 362 25.65 -0.96 13.87
N PHE A 363 25.69 0.14 13.12
CA PHE A 363 24.76 0.36 12.02
C PHE A 363 25.46 1.06 10.87
N VAL A 364 25.52 0.40 9.72
CA VAL A 364 26.04 0.96 8.46
C VAL A 364 24.87 1.11 7.50
N ASP A 365 24.41 2.34 7.30
CA ASP A 365 23.32 2.71 6.40
C ASP A 365 23.87 2.89 4.97
N ILE A 366 23.80 1.84 4.16
CA ILE A 366 24.36 1.79 2.81
C ILE A 366 23.35 2.36 1.82
N GLY A 367 23.73 3.41 1.09
CA GLY A 367 22.79 4.19 0.27
C GLY A 367 21.85 5.04 1.14
N GLY A 368 22.29 5.43 2.34
CA GLY A 368 21.46 6.08 3.36
C GLY A 368 21.06 7.53 3.05
N ASN A 369 21.46 8.06 1.89
CA ASN A 369 21.10 9.39 1.40
C ASN A 369 21.42 10.49 2.43
N THR A 370 20.38 11.14 2.95
CA THR A 370 20.49 12.23 3.92
C THR A 370 20.45 11.75 5.36
N GLY A 371 20.69 10.45 5.59
CA GLY A 371 20.90 9.85 6.91
C GLY A 371 19.65 9.81 7.77
N HIS A 372 18.46 9.74 7.15
CA HIS A 372 17.20 9.80 7.89
C HIS A 372 17.04 8.60 8.84
N GLN A 373 17.41 7.39 8.37
CA GLN A 373 17.31 6.15 9.17
C GLN A 373 18.33 6.15 10.30
N ALA A 374 19.58 6.49 9.99
CA ALA A 374 20.62 6.70 10.99
C ALA A 374 20.25 7.77 12.05
N GLY A 375 19.63 8.87 11.64
CA GLY A 375 19.15 9.91 12.55
C GLY A 375 18.04 9.42 13.48
N GLU A 376 17.14 8.57 12.98
CA GLU A 376 16.11 7.94 13.79
C GLU A 376 16.70 6.93 14.79
N VAL A 377 17.69 6.13 14.35
CA VAL A 377 18.46 5.25 15.23
C VAL A 377 19.08 6.05 16.38
N LEU A 378 19.77 7.15 16.12
CA LEU A 378 20.40 7.97 17.16
C LEU A 378 19.38 8.72 18.04
N SER A 379 18.19 9.02 17.51
CA SER A 379 17.10 9.56 18.33
C SER A 379 16.57 8.56 19.35
N LYS A 380 16.62 7.26 19.05
CA LYS A 380 16.14 6.18 19.92
C LYS A 380 17.24 5.62 20.81
N TYR A 381 18.47 5.58 20.31
CA TYR A 381 19.66 5.02 20.96
C TYR A 381 20.84 6.02 20.90
N PRO A 382 20.79 7.14 21.66
CA PRO A 382 21.83 8.16 21.63
C PRO A 382 23.22 7.64 22.04
N GLU A 383 23.28 6.56 22.81
CA GLU A 383 24.50 5.87 23.23
C GLU A 383 25.28 5.25 22.06
N LEU A 384 24.64 5.08 20.89
CA LEU A 384 25.28 4.58 19.67
C LEU A 384 25.96 5.67 18.86
N ALA A 385 26.05 6.90 19.38
CA ALA A 385 26.82 7.96 18.76
C ALA A 385 28.24 7.48 18.43
N ASP A 386 28.74 7.87 17.25
CA ASP A 386 30.03 7.46 16.69
C ASP A 386 30.13 5.97 16.34
N ARG A 387 29.03 5.20 16.44
CA ARG A 387 28.93 3.80 16.00
C ARG A 387 27.93 3.60 14.86
N VAL A 388 27.37 4.70 14.37
CA VAL A 388 26.42 4.76 13.24
C VAL A 388 27.11 5.43 12.06
N ILE A 389 27.20 4.72 10.93
CA ILE A 389 27.85 5.17 9.70
C ILE A 389 26.80 5.29 8.60
N VAL A 390 26.79 6.41 7.87
CA VAL A 390 25.99 6.57 6.65
C VAL A 390 26.91 6.58 5.44
N GLN A 391 26.64 5.70 4.49
CA GLN A 391 27.37 5.54 3.25
C GLN A 391 26.54 5.99 2.05
N ASP A 392 27.12 6.84 1.21
CA ASP A 392 26.55 7.25 -0.07
C ASP A 392 27.68 7.76 -0.99
N ARG A 393 27.33 8.16 -2.21
CA ARG A 393 28.25 8.78 -3.16
C ARG A 393 28.78 10.11 -2.64
N GLY A 394 30.00 10.48 -3.07
CA GLY A 394 30.68 11.68 -2.59
C GLY A 394 29.89 12.97 -2.79
N GLU A 395 29.13 13.11 -3.89
CA GLU A 395 28.27 14.29 -4.08
C GLU A 395 27.08 14.37 -3.10
N VAL A 396 26.58 13.24 -2.62
CA VAL A 396 25.49 13.20 -1.63
C VAL A 396 26.04 13.51 -0.25
N ILE A 397 27.17 12.88 0.11
CA ILE A 397 27.86 13.11 1.39
C ILE A 397 28.29 14.56 1.56
N LYS A 398 28.73 15.25 0.49
CA LYS A 398 29.06 16.70 0.54
C LYS A 398 27.88 17.58 0.93
N CYS A 399 26.65 17.12 0.67
CA CYS A 399 25.41 17.82 0.99
C CYS A 399 24.73 17.22 2.23
N ALA A 400 25.42 16.37 2.98
CA ALA A 400 24.87 15.70 4.15
C ALA A 400 24.47 16.72 5.23
N PRO A 401 23.33 16.52 5.91
CA PRO A 401 22.94 17.35 7.04
C PRO A 401 23.89 17.16 8.24
N ASP A 402 24.04 18.19 9.05
CA ASP A 402 24.79 18.13 10.30
C ASP A 402 23.97 17.41 11.39
N ILE A 403 24.07 16.07 11.41
CA ILE A 403 23.45 15.22 12.43
C ILE A 403 24.55 14.67 13.34
N LYS A 404 24.56 15.16 14.58
CA LYS A 404 25.56 14.78 15.59
C LYS A 404 25.53 13.26 15.86
N GLY A 405 26.71 12.64 15.89
CA GLY A 405 26.90 11.22 16.18
C GLY A 405 26.86 10.29 14.97
N ILE A 406 26.51 10.80 13.78
CA ILE A 406 26.66 10.07 12.51
C ILE A 406 28.06 10.26 11.95
N GLN A 407 28.67 9.14 11.53
CA GLN A 407 29.87 9.16 10.70
C GLN A 407 29.48 9.08 9.21
N TRP A 408 29.79 10.13 8.45
CA TRP A 408 29.53 10.15 7.01
C TRP A 408 30.70 9.57 6.23
N MET A 409 30.44 8.63 5.33
CA MET A 409 31.46 7.93 4.55
C MET A 409 31.09 7.90 3.07
N GLU A 410 31.96 8.43 2.22
CA GLU A 410 31.83 8.21 0.77
C GLU A 410 32.09 6.73 0.47
N HIS A 411 31.10 6.06 -0.13
CA HIS A 411 31.24 4.68 -0.58
C HIS A 411 30.35 4.38 -1.78
N ASP A 412 30.92 3.63 -2.72
CA ASP A 412 30.22 3.06 -3.86
C ASP A 412 30.00 1.57 -3.56
N PHE A 413 28.75 1.16 -3.37
CA PHE A 413 28.37 -0.20 -2.97
C PHE A 413 28.67 -1.26 -4.04
N PHE A 414 29.04 -0.87 -5.27
CA PHE A 414 29.59 -1.80 -6.26
C PHE A 414 31.05 -2.17 -5.99
N LYS A 415 31.66 -1.58 -4.95
CA LYS A 415 33.00 -1.92 -4.45
C LYS A 415 32.89 -2.66 -3.11
N ILE A 416 33.96 -3.38 -2.76
CA ILE A 416 34.05 -4.11 -1.50
C ILE A 416 33.77 -3.17 -0.30
N GLN A 417 32.91 -3.63 0.60
CA GLN A 417 32.52 -2.89 1.80
C GLN A 417 33.75 -2.62 2.70
N PRO A 418 34.09 -1.34 2.96
CA PRO A 418 35.27 -0.97 3.75
C PRO A 418 35.09 -1.15 5.26
N VAL A 419 33.88 -0.99 5.80
CA VAL A 419 33.61 -1.12 7.24
C VAL A 419 33.55 -2.60 7.59
N LYS A 420 34.52 -3.09 8.37
CA LYS A 420 34.63 -4.51 8.75
C LYS A 420 33.92 -4.78 10.08
N GLY A 421 33.28 -5.94 10.16
CA GLY A 421 32.67 -6.49 11.36
C GLY A 421 31.54 -5.65 11.94
N ALA A 422 30.80 -4.90 11.12
CA ALA A 422 29.67 -4.13 11.65
C ALA A 422 28.51 -5.05 12.03
N LYS A 423 27.74 -4.69 13.07
CA LYS A 423 26.61 -5.51 13.51
C LYS A 423 25.51 -5.61 12.45
N TYR A 424 25.10 -4.47 11.89
CA TYR A 424 24.09 -4.39 10.83
C TYR A 424 24.61 -3.60 9.63
N TYR A 425 24.58 -4.23 8.46
CA TYR A 425 24.70 -3.57 7.15
C TYR A 425 23.29 -3.39 6.59
N TYR A 426 22.78 -2.17 6.64
CA TYR A 426 21.39 -1.86 6.35
C TYR A 426 21.24 -1.22 4.96
N LEU A 427 20.29 -1.72 4.17
CA LEU A 427 19.95 -1.22 2.84
C LEU A 427 18.45 -1.01 2.76
N ARG A 428 17.99 0.23 2.61
CA ARG A 428 16.55 0.54 2.49
C ARG A 428 16.24 1.21 1.17
N ALA A 429 15.31 0.65 0.39
CA ALA A 429 14.92 1.17 -0.92
C ALA A 429 16.14 1.43 -1.83
N VAL A 430 17.08 0.48 -1.81
CA VAL A 430 18.32 0.54 -2.59
C VAL A 430 18.27 -0.51 -3.70
N LEU A 431 18.02 -1.75 -3.32
CA LEU A 431 18.18 -2.93 -4.17
C LEU A 431 17.05 -3.05 -5.20
N HIS A 432 15.88 -2.46 -4.93
CA HIS A 432 14.78 -2.40 -5.90
C HIS A 432 15.08 -1.56 -7.15
N ASN A 433 16.11 -0.69 -7.10
CA ASN A 433 16.54 0.13 -8.24
C ASN A 433 17.50 -0.62 -9.19
N TRP A 434 17.84 -1.87 -8.87
CA TRP A 434 18.87 -2.64 -9.56
C TRP A 434 18.32 -3.98 -10.03
N ASP A 435 18.84 -4.49 -11.15
CA ASP A 435 18.56 -5.85 -11.59
C ASP A 435 19.13 -6.89 -10.62
N ASP A 436 18.76 -8.16 -10.81
CA ASP A 436 19.18 -9.23 -9.90
C ASP A 436 20.70 -9.45 -9.90
N ALA A 437 21.37 -9.30 -11.05
CA ALA A 437 22.81 -9.49 -11.15
C ALA A 437 23.58 -8.42 -10.35
N SER A 438 23.15 -7.17 -10.49
CA SER A 438 23.67 -6.02 -9.75
C SER A 438 23.36 -6.14 -8.26
N THR A 439 22.14 -6.57 -7.91
CA THR A 439 21.74 -6.81 -6.51
C THR A 439 22.61 -7.88 -5.85
N VAL A 440 22.86 -9.00 -6.55
CA VAL A 440 23.78 -10.05 -6.09
C VAL A 440 25.20 -9.49 -5.90
N GLN A 441 25.70 -8.68 -6.83
CA GLN A 441 27.03 -8.07 -6.73
C GLN A 441 27.15 -7.16 -5.50
N ILE A 442 26.16 -6.28 -5.28
CA ILE A 442 26.11 -5.36 -4.14
C ILE A 442 26.18 -6.15 -2.82
N LEU A 443 25.34 -7.18 -2.69
CA LEU A 443 25.31 -8.01 -1.49
C LEU A 443 26.60 -8.82 -1.31
N ALA A 444 27.15 -9.39 -2.39
CA ALA A 444 28.40 -10.14 -2.36
C ALA A 444 29.61 -9.27 -1.97
N ASN A 445 29.58 -7.96 -2.25
CA ASN A 445 30.61 -7.02 -1.81
C ASN A 445 30.60 -6.75 -0.30
N ILE A 446 29.47 -7.02 0.38
CA ILE A 446 29.31 -6.87 1.83
C ILE A 446 29.84 -8.10 2.56
N VAL A 447 29.66 -9.30 2.00
CA VAL A 447 30.03 -10.58 2.64
C VAL A 447 31.47 -10.61 3.17
N PRO A 448 32.53 -10.17 2.42
CA PRO A 448 33.91 -10.15 2.92
C PRO A 448 34.17 -9.16 4.06
N ALA A 449 33.20 -8.32 4.41
CA ALA A 449 33.28 -7.40 5.53
C ALA A 449 32.60 -7.93 6.79
N MET A 450 31.75 -8.94 6.68
CA MET A 450 30.96 -9.48 7.79
C MET A 450 31.81 -10.28 8.77
N SER A 451 31.53 -10.13 10.07
CA SER A 451 31.92 -11.07 11.12
C SER A 451 30.82 -12.13 11.31
N ALA A 452 31.07 -13.14 12.15
CA ALA A 452 30.12 -14.22 12.41
C ALA A 452 28.78 -13.74 13.01
N ASP A 453 28.78 -12.57 13.65
CA ASP A 453 27.64 -11.94 14.29
C ASP A 453 27.01 -10.78 13.48
N SER A 454 27.60 -10.45 12.32
CA SER A 454 27.06 -9.46 11.38
C SER A 454 25.80 -9.96 10.67
N LEU A 455 24.87 -9.05 10.42
CA LEU A 455 23.71 -9.28 9.57
C LEU A 455 23.61 -8.21 8.48
N VAL A 456 23.20 -8.61 7.30
CA VAL A 456 22.66 -7.68 6.30
C VAL A 456 21.17 -7.54 6.57
N ALA A 457 20.69 -6.31 6.69
CA ALA A 457 19.27 -5.98 6.90
C ALA A 457 18.74 -5.25 5.66
N ILE A 458 17.99 -5.98 4.83
CA ILE A 458 17.40 -5.48 3.58
C ILE A 458 15.99 -5.02 3.87
N ASP A 459 15.75 -3.71 3.84
CA ASP A 459 14.44 -3.09 4.07
C ASP A 459 13.81 -2.68 2.75
N GLU A 460 12.95 -3.56 2.23
CA GLU A 460 12.34 -3.43 0.92
C GLU A 460 10.86 -3.83 0.97
N VAL A 461 10.14 -3.57 -0.12
CA VAL A 461 8.83 -4.17 -0.34
C VAL A 461 9.02 -5.63 -0.78
N VAL A 462 8.36 -6.55 -0.08
CA VAL A 462 8.35 -7.97 -0.45
C VAL A 462 6.98 -8.29 -1.04
N VAL A 463 6.92 -8.38 -2.37
CA VAL A 463 5.67 -8.54 -3.10
C VAL A 463 5.07 -9.92 -2.79
N PRO A 464 3.80 -10.02 -2.36
CA PRO A 464 3.10 -11.29 -2.22
C PRO A 464 2.90 -11.95 -3.58
N ASP A 465 3.01 -13.28 -3.64
CA ASP A 465 2.75 -14.04 -4.87
C ASP A 465 1.29 -13.93 -5.33
N GLU A 466 0.37 -13.63 -4.41
CA GLU A 466 -1.07 -13.52 -4.67
C GLU A 466 -1.69 -12.34 -3.92
N ASN A 467 -2.77 -11.78 -4.47
CA ASN A 467 -3.58 -10.73 -3.84
C ASN A 467 -2.76 -9.51 -3.36
N ALA A 468 -1.72 -9.14 -4.10
CA ALA A 468 -0.92 -7.98 -3.80
C ALA A 468 -1.79 -6.71 -3.78
N HIS A 469 -1.64 -5.89 -2.74
CA HIS A 469 -2.29 -4.60 -2.67
C HIS A 469 -1.81 -3.72 -3.85
N VAL A 470 -2.65 -2.76 -4.29
CA VAL A 470 -2.32 -1.87 -5.42
C VAL A 470 -1.00 -1.10 -5.23
N TRP A 471 -0.60 -0.86 -3.99
CA TRP A 471 0.65 -0.18 -3.66
C TRP A 471 1.91 -0.98 -4.05
N PRO A 472 2.19 -2.18 -3.47
CA PRO A 472 3.36 -2.97 -3.87
C PRO A 472 3.35 -3.33 -5.36
N ALA A 473 2.19 -3.64 -5.95
CA ALA A 473 2.09 -3.92 -7.39
C ALA A 473 2.35 -2.68 -8.26
N GLY A 474 1.86 -1.51 -7.84
CA GLY A 474 2.12 -0.25 -8.52
C GLY A 474 3.57 0.21 -8.39
N LEU A 475 4.22 -0.09 -7.25
CA LEU A 475 5.63 0.19 -7.03
C LEU A 475 6.53 -0.67 -7.94
N ASP A 476 6.19 -1.95 -8.16
CA ASP A 476 6.86 -2.80 -9.15
C ASP A 476 6.83 -2.16 -10.54
N LEU A 477 5.63 -1.77 -11.01
CA LEU A 477 5.49 -1.08 -12.29
C LEU A 477 6.23 0.26 -12.34
N GLN A 478 6.37 0.94 -11.20
CA GLN A 478 7.16 2.17 -11.12
C GLN A 478 8.66 1.87 -11.28
N MET A 479 9.18 0.83 -10.63
CA MET A 479 10.57 0.39 -10.81
C MET A 479 10.84 -0.04 -12.24
N TYR A 480 9.91 -0.76 -12.86
CA TYR A 480 10.01 -1.12 -14.27
C TYR A 480 10.00 0.12 -15.19
N SER A 481 9.05 1.02 -14.98
CA SER A 481 8.85 2.18 -15.85
C SER A 481 9.98 3.21 -15.77
N LEU A 482 10.66 3.29 -14.62
CA LEU A 482 11.72 4.26 -14.37
C LEU A 482 13.12 3.70 -14.52
N PHE A 483 13.35 2.47 -14.07
CA PHE A 483 14.68 1.89 -13.93
C PHE A 483 14.87 0.58 -14.71
N SER A 484 13.82 0.05 -15.36
CA SER A 484 13.84 -1.28 -15.97
C SER A 484 14.18 -2.39 -14.97
N THR A 485 13.67 -2.26 -13.75
CA THR A 485 13.88 -3.21 -12.63
C THR A 485 12.55 -3.65 -12.03
N THR A 486 12.58 -4.39 -10.92
CA THR A 486 11.40 -5.05 -10.36
C THR A 486 11.43 -5.07 -8.84
N GLU A 487 10.25 -5.01 -8.24
CA GLU A 487 10.05 -5.41 -6.86
C GLU A 487 10.00 -6.93 -6.75
N ARG A 488 10.41 -7.47 -5.59
CA ARG A 488 10.75 -8.90 -5.49
C ARG A 488 9.85 -9.64 -4.51
N THR A 489 9.51 -10.87 -4.87
CA THR A 489 8.82 -11.80 -3.97
C THR A 489 9.82 -12.46 -3.02
N ALA A 490 9.33 -13.18 -2.02
CA ALA A 490 10.19 -13.92 -1.09
C ALA A 490 11.11 -14.93 -1.83
N ALA A 491 10.57 -15.63 -2.84
CA ALA A 491 11.33 -16.59 -3.62
C ALA A 491 12.47 -15.91 -4.43
N HIS A 492 12.22 -14.72 -4.99
CA HIS A 492 13.28 -13.94 -5.65
C HIS A 492 14.38 -13.53 -4.68
N TRP A 493 14.01 -13.05 -3.48
CA TRP A 493 14.98 -12.68 -2.46
C TRP A 493 15.82 -13.87 -1.99
N ASP A 494 15.22 -15.03 -1.76
CA ASP A 494 15.95 -16.24 -1.38
C ASP A 494 16.99 -16.63 -2.45
N ALA A 495 16.62 -16.59 -3.72
CA ALA A 495 17.53 -16.91 -4.83
C ALA A 495 18.69 -15.90 -4.96
N ILE A 496 18.43 -14.61 -4.71
CA ILE A 496 19.45 -13.55 -4.73
C ILE A 496 20.41 -13.72 -3.55
N LEU A 497 19.89 -13.91 -2.35
CA LEU A 497 20.70 -14.15 -1.14
C LEU A 497 21.59 -15.37 -1.34
N ASP A 498 21.02 -16.46 -1.87
CA ASP A 498 21.74 -17.71 -2.12
C ASP A 498 22.98 -17.50 -3.00
N LYS A 499 22.80 -16.78 -4.12
CA LYS A 499 23.87 -16.43 -5.09
C LYS A 499 24.89 -15.46 -4.52
N ALA A 500 24.48 -14.57 -3.62
CA ALA A 500 25.37 -13.60 -2.97
C ALA A 500 26.23 -14.23 -1.86
N GLY A 501 26.03 -15.50 -1.51
CA GLY A 501 26.72 -16.15 -0.39
C GLY A 501 26.08 -15.86 0.97
N LEU A 502 24.80 -15.47 0.97
CA LEU A 502 24.00 -15.16 2.15
C LEU A 502 22.86 -16.17 2.31
N ARG A 503 22.31 -16.24 3.52
CA ARG A 503 21.08 -16.98 3.83
C ARG A 503 20.15 -16.11 4.68
N ALA A 504 18.85 -16.13 4.40
CA ALA A 504 17.87 -15.48 5.25
C ALA A 504 17.87 -16.11 6.65
N VAL A 505 17.77 -15.28 7.69
CA VAL A 505 17.65 -15.71 9.09
C VAL A 505 16.30 -15.31 9.70
N ALA A 506 15.73 -14.19 9.25
CA ALA A 506 14.42 -13.73 9.67
C ALA A 506 13.86 -12.74 8.64
N VAL A 507 12.53 -12.68 8.53
CA VAL A 507 11.82 -11.63 7.79
C VAL A 507 10.84 -10.97 8.75
N LYS A 508 11.00 -9.67 8.98
CA LYS A 508 10.14 -8.89 9.88
C LYS A 508 9.34 -7.88 9.08
N LYS A 509 8.03 -8.14 8.95
CA LYS A 509 7.08 -7.24 8.27
C LYS A 509 6.62 -6.15 9.23
N TYR A 510 6.76 -4.89 8.85
CA TYR A 510 6.35 -3.75 9.69
C TYR A 510 5.21 -2.92 9.07
N ALA A 511 4.94 -3.07 7.77
CA ALA A 511 3.79 -2.47 7.11
C ALA A 511 2.99 -3.56 6.36
N PRO A 512 2.05 -4.25 7.00
CA PRO A 512 1.45 -5.47 6.45
C PRO A 512 0.64 -5.27 5.16
N VAL A 513 0.05 -4.09 4.96
CA VAL A 513 -0.69 -3.78 3.71
C VAL A 513 0.25 -3.32 2.59
N MET A 514 1.24 -2.48 2.93
CA MET A 514 2.22 -1.96 1.97
C MET A 514 3.36 -2.95 1.69
N GLN A 515 3.40 -4.06 2.43
CA GLN A 515 4.35 -5.17 2.31
C GLN A 515 5.82 -4.82 2.57
N SER A 516 6.09 -3.68 3.23
CA SER A 516 7.45 -3.33 3.64
C SER A 516 7.94 -4.23 4.78
N SER A 517 9.11 -4.81 4.58
CA SER A 517 9.69 -5.82 5.46
C SER A 517 11.21 -5.66 5.55
N VAL A 518 11.78 -6.02 6.69
CA VAL A 518 13.23 -6.16 6.85
C VAL A 518 13.59 -7.64 6.77
N ILE A 519 14.34 -8.02 5.73
CA ILE A 519 14.95 -9.34 5.57
C ILE A 519 16.32 -9.29 6.21
N PHE A 520 16.51 -10.07 7.28
CA PHE A 520 17.81 -10.27 7.90
C PHE A 520 18.50 -11.45 7.23
N ALA A 521 19.74 -11.27 6.80
CA ALA A 521 20.55 -12.29 6.18
C ALA A 521 21.95 -12.39 6.81
N ALA A 522 22.44 -13.61 6.96
CA ALA A 522 23.78 -13.91 7.46
C ALA A 522 24.64 -14.51 6.34
N ALA A 523 25.96 -14.39 6.46
CA ALA A 523 26.89 -15.12 5.59
C ALA A 523 26.69 -16.65 5.75
N LYS A 524 26.89 -17.37 4.65
CA LYS A 524 26.82 -18.84 4.61
C LYS A 524 28.04 -19.52 5.23
#